data_AF-A0A9D9WC88-F1
#
_entry.id   AF-A0A9D9WC88-F1
#
_cell.length_a   1.000
_cell.length_b   1.000
_cell.length_c   1.000
_cell.angle_alpha   90.00
_cell.angle_beta   90.00
_cell.angle_gamma   90.00
#
_symmetry.space_group_name_H-M   'P 1'
#
loop_
_entity.id
_entity.type
_entity.pdbx_description
1 polymer ?
#
loop_
_entity_poly.entity_id
_entity_poly.type
_entity_poly.pdbx_seq_one_letter_code
_entity_poly.pdbx_strand_id
1 'polypeptide(L)'
;MPSLKRPTPVAALKQVPIEAYFDATILAQEQLRLFNQAPQSAGHAQMVPQLYDYQVLAQHGDGLVLVHTQTGLRLLSNVCRHRQATILEGRGHARTFTCPLHC
;
A
#
# COMPACT_ATOMS: atom_id res chain seq x y z
N MET A 1 3.19 35.19 5.14
CA MET A 1 3.17 33.75 5.44
C MET A 1 2.34 33.53 6.69
N PRO A 2 1.27 32.73 6.66
CA PRO A 2 0.45 32.54 7.86
C PRO A 2 1.30 31.79 8.90
N SER A 3 1.47 32.43 10.07
CA SER A 3 2.20 31.87 11.21
C SER A 3 1.53 30.57 11.66
N LEU A 4 2.25 29.44 11.53
CA LEU A 4 1.83 28.16 12.07
C LEU A 4 1.68 28.32 13.59
N LYS A 5 0.45 28.25 14.11
CA LYS A 5 0.19 28.21 15.55
C LYS A 5 0.83 26.94 16.10
N ARG A 6 1.64 27.08 17.16
CA ARG A 6 2.20 25.93 17.91
C ARG A 6 1.03 25.07 18.38
N PRO A 7 1.01 23.75 18.11
CA PRO A 7 -0.03 22.88 18.64
C PRO A 7 0.00 22.95 20.16
N THR A 8 -1.18 23.07 20.76
CA THR A 8 -1.40 23.02 22.20
C THR A 8 -0.75 21.75 22.75
N PRO A 9 -0.01 21.80 23.87
CA PRO A 9 0.57 20.59 24.44
C PRO A 9 -0.55 19.60 24.75
N VAL A 10 -0.53 18.46 24.07
CA VAL A 10 -1.40 17.33 24.38
C VAL A 10 -1.15 16.98 25.84
N ALA A 11 -2.21 16.96 26.65
CA ALA A 11 -2.14 16.50 28.04
C ALA A 11 -1.31 15.22 28.12
N ALA A 12 -0.39 15.14 29.08
CA ALA A 12 0.60 14.05 29.19
C ALA A 12 -0.06 12.71 28.86
N LEU A 13 0.27 12.17 27.68
CA LEU A 13 -0.24 10.89 27.23
C LEU A 13 0.19 9.87 28.28
N LYS A 14 -0.77 9.23 28.95
CA LYS A 14 -0.49 8.02 29.72
C LYS A 14 0.29 7.10 28.80
N GLN A 15 1.46 6.65 29.26
CA GLN A 15 2.27 5.72 28.50
C GLN A 15 1.41 4.50 28.13
N VAL A 16 1.57 4.00 26.92
CA VAL A 16 0.92 2.76 26.49
C VAL A 16 1.43 1.64 27.39
N PRO A 17 0.55 0.83 28.02
CA PRO A 17 0.97 -0.31 28.83
C PRO A 17 1.85 -1.27 28.03
N ILE A 18 2.86 -1.87 28.66
CA ILE A 18 3.84 -2.70 27.94
C ILE A 18 3.17 -3.96 27.36
N GLU A 19 2.11 -4.45 28.00
CA GLU A 19 1.35 -5.61 27.59
C GLU A 19 0.70 -5.40 26.21
N ALA A 20 0.36 -4.15 25.87
CA ALA A 20 -0.28 -3.82 24.60
C ALA A 20 0.61 -4.13 23.38
N TYR A 21 1.94 -4.17 23.56
CA TYR A 21 2.87 -4.52 22.49
C TYR A 21 2.90 -6.03 22.19
N PHE A 22 2.34 -6.87 23.07
CA PHE A 22 2.43 -8.32 22.98
C PHE A 22 1.06 -9.03 23.02
N ASP A 23 -0.02 -8.32 23.31
CA ASP A 23 -1.38 -8.89 23.33
C ASP A 23 -1.96 -9.01 21.92
N ALA A 24 -2.12 -10.25 21.45
CA ALA A 24 -2.70 -10.56 20.14
C ALA A 24 -4.15 -10.09 19.98
N THR A 25 -4.91 -10.00 21.08
CA THR A 25 -6.29 -9.51 21.08
C THR A 25 -6.33 -8.02 20.76
N ILE A 26 -5.41 -7.24 21.33
CA ILE A 26 -5.27 -5.82 21.04
C ILE A 26 -4.88 -5.63 19.57
N LEU A 27 -3.86 -6.35 19.10
CA LEU A 27 -3.43 -6.28 17.70
C LEU A 27 -4.58 -6.58 16.72
N ALA A 28 -5.38 -7.62 16.98
CA ALA A 28 -6.51 -7.98 16.13
C ALA A 28 -7.56 -6.85 16.06
N GLN A 29 -7.83 -6.18 17.18
CA GLN A 29 -8.74 -5.04 17.22
C GLN A 29 -8.16 -3.82 16.48
N GLU A 30 -6.87 -3.54 16.65
CA GLU A 30 -6.18 -2.45 15.95
C GLU A 30 -6.16 -2.68 14.43
N GLN A 31 -5.91 -3.91 13.98
CA GLN A 31 -5.98 -4.26 12.56
C GLN A 31 -7.38 -3.98 12.00
N LEU A 32 -8.42 -4.44 12.67
CA LEU A 32 -9.81 -4.29 12.20
C LEU A 32 -10.30 -2.84 12.20
N ARG A 33 -9.94 -2.06 13.23
CA ARG A 33 -10.53 -0.73 13.48
C ARG A 33 -9.67 0.42 13.03
N LEU A 34 -8.35 0.24 12.96
CA LEU A 34 -7.40 1.30 12.66
C LEU A 34 -6.67 1.01 11.35
N PHE A 35 -5.85 -0.03 11.29
CA PHE A 35 -4.92 -0.21 10.17
C PHE A 35 -5.59 -0.58 8.84
N ASN A 36 -6.65 -1.40 8.88
CA ASN A 36 -7.39 -1.78 7.67
C ASN A 36 -8.29 -0.64 7.14
N GLN A 37 -8.59 0.36 7.98
CA GLN A 37 -9.44 1.50 7.60
C GLN A 37 -8.63 2.76 7.31
N ALA A 38 -7.37 2.81 7.74
CA ALA A 38 -6.49 3.94 7.51
C ALA A 38 -6.01 3.99 6.05
N PRO A 39 -5.82 5.19 5.48
CA PRO A 39 -5.10 5.35 4.22
C PRO A 39 -3.69 4.74 4.33
N GLN A 40 -3.37 3.84 3.39
CA GLN A 40 -2.06 3.19 3.33
C GLN A 40 -1.21 3.81 2.22
N SER A 41 0.08 4.00 2.50
CA SER A 41 1.03 4.47 1.49
C SER A 41 1.31 3.35 0.48
N ALA A 42 0.95 3.57 -0.78
CA ALA A 42 1.25 2.63 -1.86
C ALA A 42 2.73 2.67 -2.28
N GLY A 43 3.40 3.81 -2.09
CA GLY A 43 4.79 4.03 -2.51
C GLY A 43 5.02 5.44 -3.05
N HIS A 44 6.18 5.63 -3.69
CA HIS A 44 6.59 6.90 -4.28
C HIS A 44 6.39 6.92 -5.80
N ALA A 45 6.02 8.07 -6.37
CA ALA A 45 5.81 8.21 -7.82
C ALA A 45 7.06 7.85 -8.66
N GLN A 46 8.27 8.06 -8.12
CA GLN A 46 9.52 7.68 -8.79
C GLN A 46 9.76 6.18 -8.90
N MET A 47 8.91 5.33 -8.29
CA MET A 47 8.94 3.90 -8.54
C MET A 47 8.49 3.57 -9.98
N VAL A 48 7.71 4.44 -10.62
CA VAL A 48 7.19 4.29 -12.00
C VAL A 48 7.27 5.61 -12.78
N PRO A 49 8.50 6.10 -13.07
CA PRO A 49 8.70 7.45 -13.59
C PRO A 49 8.14 7.65 -15.00
N GLN A 50 8.16 6.62 -15.86
CA GLN A 50 7.74 6.71 -17.24
C GLN A 50 6.37 6.04 -17.46
N LEU A 51 5.65 6.51 -18.49
CA LEU A 51 4.41 5.90 -18.92
C LEU A 51 4.63 4.40 -19.20
N TYR A 52 3.75 3.54 -18.69
CA TYR A 52 3.80 2.07 -18.75
C TYR A 52 4.82 1.39 -17.84
N ASP A 53 5.54 2.14 -17.01
CA ASP A 53 6.30 1.53 -15.92
C ASP A 53 5.36 0.93 -14.88
N TYR A 54 5.77 -0.22 -14.34
CA TYR A 54 5.10 -0.89 -13.24
C TYR A 54 6.09 -1.33 -12.16
N GLN A 55 5.60 -1.38 -10.92
CA GLN A 55 6.34 -1.88 -9.76
C GLN A 55 5.39 -2.70 -8.88
N VAL A 56 5.70 -3.97 -8.68
CA VAL A 56 5.02 -4.86 -7.74
C VAL A 56 5.38 -4.47 -6.31
N LEU A 57 4.39 -4.49 -5.42
CA LEU A 57 4.50 -3.96 -4.06
C LEU A 57 4.64 -5.08 -3.02
N ALA A 58 5.88 -5.36 -2.62
CA ALA A 58 6.21 -6.40 -1.65
C ALA A 58 5.54 -6.20 -0.28
N GLN A 59 5.38 -4.94 0.17
CA GLN A 59 4.68 -4.65 1.43
C GLN A 59 3.19 -5.04 1.43
N HIS A 60 2.63 -5.38 0.27
CA HIS A 60 1.26 -5.89 0.11
C HIS A 60 1.26 -7.37 -0.35
N GLY A 61 2.32 -8.12 -0.04
CA GLY A 61 2.42 -9.54 -0.40
C GLY A 61 2.36 -9.79 -1.90
N ASP A 62 2.90 -8.86 -2.70
CA ASP A 62 2.93 -8.88 -4.17
C ASP A 62 1.56 -8.89 -4.87
N GLY A 63 0.46 -8.77 -4.13
CA GLY A 63 -0.90 -8.75 -4.67
C GLY A 63 -1.31 -7.43 -5.31
N LEU A 64 -0.49 -6.38 -5.19
CA LEU A 64 -0.72 -5.06 -5.77
C LEU A 64 0.45 -4.61 -6.64
N VAL A 65 0.12 -3.91 -7.72
CA VAL A 65 1.08 -3.28 -8.63
C VAL A 65 0.75 -1.80 -8.81
N LEU A 66 1.77 -0.95 -8.63
CA LEU A 66 1.70 0.46 -8.99
C LEU A 66 2.07 0.60 -10.47
N VAL A 67 1.26 1.33 -11.24
CA VAL A 67 1.42 1.47 -12.70
C VAL A 67 1.25 2.92 -13.12
N HIS A 68 2.13 3.39 -14.00
CA HIS A 68 1.97 4.67 -14.67
C HIS A 68 1.12 4.50 -15.93
N THR A 69 -0.13 4.97 -15.89
CA THR A 69 -1.06 4.90 -17.03
C THR A 69 -1.16 6.24 -17.74
N GLN A 70 -1.76 6.27 -18.93
CA GLN A 70 -2.02 7.51 -19.66
C GLN A 70 -2.92 8.50 -18.89
N THR A 71 -3.66 8.02 -17.89
CA THR A 71 -4.54 8.82 -17.03
C THR A 71 -3.93 9.14 -15.66
N GLY A 72 -2.63 8.88 -15.49
CA GLY A 72 -1.90 9.04 -14.24
C GLY A 72 -1.61 7.71 -13.53
N LEU A 73 -1.15 7.81 -12.28
CA LEU A 73 -0.78 6.64 -11.48
C LEU A 73 -2.01 5.85 -11.05
N ARG A 74 -1.92 4.52 -11.15
CA ARG A 74 -2.96 3.58 -10.74
C ARG A 74 -2.38 2.47 -9.88
N LEU A 75 -3.15 2.05 -8.90
CA LEU A 75 -2.89 0.86 -8.11
C LEU A 75 -3.83 -0.24 -8.61
N LEU A 76 -3.29 -1.36 -9.07
CA LEU A 76 -4.06 -2.46 -9.63
C LEU A 76 -3.81 -3.75 -8.84
N SER A 77 -4.79 -4.65 -8.86
CA SER A 77 -4.58 -6.03 -8.39
C SER A 77 -3.59 -6.73 -9.32
N ASN A 78 -2.58 -7.37 -8.74
CA ASN A 78 -1.63 -8.25 -9.42
C ASN A 78 -2.09 -9.72 -9.43
N VAL A 79 -3.38 -9.96 -9.14
CA VAL A 79 -3.99 -11.30 -9.10
C VAL A 79 -4.99 -11.44 -10.24
N CYS A 80 -4.77 -12.40 -11.12
CA CYS A 80 -5.66 -12.68 -12.24
C CYS A 80 -7.05 -13.13 -11.74
N ARG A 81 -8.11 -12.51 -12.28
CA ARG A 81 -9.49 -12.83 -11.90
C ARG A 81 -9.99 -14.20 -12.38
N HIS A 82 -9.31 -14.86 -13.32
CA HIS A 82 -9.77 -16.18 -13.81
C HIS A 82 -9.35 -17.30 -12.85
N ARG A 83 -8.06 -17.44 -12.55
CA ARG A 83 -7.54 -18.53 -11.71
C ARG A 83 -6.49 -18.07 -10.68
N GLN A 84 -6.55 -16.81 -10.27
CA GLN A 84 -5.79 -16.26 -9.14
C GLN A 84 -4.26 -16.39 -9.26
N ALA A 85 -3.72 -16.50 -10.48
CA ALA A 85 -2.29 -16.41 -10.71
C ALA A 85 -1.79 -14.98 -10.50
N THR A 86 -0.59 -14.86 -9.95
CA THR A 86 0.20 -13.62 -9.98
C THR A 86 0.53 -13.28 -11.43
N ILE A 87 0.35 -12.02 -11.81
CA ILE A 87 0.51 -11.59 -13.21
C ILE A 87 1.93 -11.06 -13.49
N LEU A 88 2.48 -10.29 -12.55
CA LEU A 88 3.75 -9.58 -12.68
C LEU A 88 4.65 -9.87 -11.48
N GLU A 89 5.96 -9.76 -11.71
CA GLU A 89 6.99 -9.85 -10.67
C GLU A 89 7.92 -8.65 -10.77
N GLY A 90 8.44 -8.20 -9.62
CA GLY A 90 9.44 -7.13 -9.57
C GLY A 90 8.98 -5.82 -10.20
N ARG A 91 9.73 -5.35 -11.22
CA ARG A 91 9.50 -4.06 -11.88
C ARG A 91 9.76 -4.18 -13.38
N GLY A 92 9.11 -3.34 -14.16
CA GLY A 92 9.34 -3.32 -15.60
C GLY A 92 8.52 -2.28 -16.32
N HIS A 93 8.41 -2.45 -17.63
CA HIS A 93 7.71 -1.56 -18.54
C HIS A 93 6.84 -2.38 -19.50
N ALA A 94 5.51 -2.21 -19.45
CA ALA A 94 4.60 -2.93 -20.32
C ALA A 94 3.27 -2.20 -20.51
N ARG A 95 2.79 -2.17 -21.77
CA ARG A 95 1.48 -1.59 -22.13
C ARG A 95 0.31 -2.50 -21.76
N THR A 96 0.53 -3.80 -21.69
CA THR A 96 -0.48 -4.83 -21.46
C THR A 96 0.09 -5.88 -20.53
N PHE A 97 -0.73 -6.36 -19.61
CA PHE A 97 -0.37 -7.45 -18.71
C PHE A 97 -1.14 -8.70 -19.12
N THR A 98 -0.42 -9.79 -19.38
CA THR A 98 -0.99 -11.08 -19.78
C THR A 98 -0.81 -12.06 -18.63
N CYS A 99 -1.89 -12.74 -18.25
CA CYS A 99 -1.84 -13.78 -17.23
C CYS A 99 -0.97 -14.95 -17.75
N PRO A 100 -0.02 -15.47 -16.95
CA PRO A 100 0.86 -16.54 -17.39
C PRO A 100 0.15 -17.90 -17.58
N LEU A 101 -1.12 -18.03 -17.19
CA LEU A 101 -1.83 -19.32 -17.23
C LEU A 101 -2.51 -19.64 -18.57
N HIS A 102 -3.18 -18.69 -19.23
CA HIS A 102 -4.07 -19.00 -20.38
C HIS A 102 -4.34 -17.80 -21.32
N CYS A 103 -3.28 -17.06 -21.67
CA CYS A 103 -3.19 -15.95 -22.64
C CYS A 103 -4.50 -15.52 -23.34
#